data_AF-S7WS64-F1
#
_entry.id   AF-S7WS64-F1
#
_cell.length_a   1.000
_cell.length_b   1.000
_cell.length_c   1.000
_cell.angle_alpha   90.00
_cell.angle_beta   90.00
_cell.angle_gamma   90.00
#
_symmetry.space_group_name_H-M   'P 1'
#
loop_
_entity.id
_entity.type
_entity.pdbx_description
1 polymer ?
#
loop_
_entity_poly.entity_id
_entity_poly.type
_entity_poly.pdbx_seq_one_letter_code
_entity_poly.pdbx_strand_id
1 'polypeptide(L)'
;MNKLLKHRIEWLRSRLISELISFLNIQEFEYRGLTHGEIAIAQSVFGELIHYSEVKIFNIPYLPWQPENIFIAPNGNLYVHQKYFSKDYSKCSIGLQSLFIHELAHILQFQQNTNVIVKGAILQLGYYLSFKQYNPYRYQFIVGKKFNEYNIEQQGDIARDIFLKKVPNIILQK
;
A
#
# COMPACT_ATOMS: atom_id res chain seq x y z
N MET A 1 -8.95 2.84 -43.30
CA MET A 1 -7.90 2.04 -42.63
C MET A 1 -7.80 0.68 -43.32
N ASN A 2 -6.61 0.27 -43.79
CA ASN A 2 -6.44 -0.93 -44.62
C ASN A 2 -6.67 -2.23 -43.81
N LYS A 3 -7.32 -3.26 -44.39
CA LYS A 3 -7.70 -4.51 -43.70
C LYS A 3 -6.49 -5.23 -43.08
N LEU A 4 -5.35 -5.19 -43.76
CA LEU A 4 -4.04 -5.67 -43.28
C LEU A 4 -3.53 -4.93 -42.05
N LEU A 5 -3.72 -3.60 -41.99
CA LEU A 5 -3.31 -2.78 -40.85
C LEU A 5 -4.17 -3.09 -39.63
N LYS A 6 -5.49 -3.22 -39.81
CA LYS A 6 -6.43 -3.59 -38.74
C LYS A 6 -6.08 -4.96 -38.15
N HIS A 7 -5.80 -5.94 -39.00
CA HIS A 7 -5.44 -7.28 -38.56
C HIS A 7 -4.09 -7.34 -37.81
N ARG A 8 -3.08 -6.57 -38.27
CA ARG A 8 -1.80 -6.42 -37.55
C ARG A 8 -1.96 -5.77 -36.18
N ILE A 9 -2.80 -4.75 -36.07
CA ILE A 9 -3.10 -4.09 -34.78
C ILE A 9 -3.82 -5.05 -33.84
N GLU A 10 -4.81 -5.81 -34.33
CA GLU A 10 -5.51 -6.83 -33.53
C GLU A 10 -4.55 -7.92 -33.05
N TRP A 11 -3.67 -8.42 -33.92
CA TRP A 11 -2.65 -9.40 -33.54
C TRP A 11 -1.67 -8.88 -32.49
N LEU A 12 -1.15 -7.65 -32.65
CA LEU A 12 -0.26 -7.01 -31.66
C LEU A 12 -0.97 -6.83 -30.31
N ARG A 13 -2.24 -6.42 -30.32
CA ARG A 13 -3.06 -6.30 -29.11
C ARG A 13 -3.22 -7.65 -28.41
N SER A 14 -3.61 -8.69 -29.14
CA SER A 14 -3.78 -10.03 -28.57
C SER A 14 -2.48 -10.57 -27.97
N ARG A 15 -1.35 -10.32 -28.65
CA ARG A 15 -0.03 -10.72 -28.15
C ARG A 15 0.35 -9.97 -26.87
N LEU A 16 0.16 -8.65 -26.83
CA LEU A 16 0.39 -7.84 -25.62
C LEU A 16 -0.52 -8.27 -24.46
N ILE A 17 -1.80 -8.54 -24.73
CA ILE A 17 -2.73 -9.05 -23.71
C ILE A 17 -2.28 -10.40 -23.17
N SER A 18 -1.86 -11.32 -24.05
CA SER A 18 -1.35 -12.63 -23.65
C SER A 18 -0.07 -12.52 -22.81
N GLU A 19 0.86 -11.64 -23.20
CA GLU A 19 2.08 -11.38 -22.44
C GLU A 19 1.74 -10.78 -21.06
N LEU A 20 0.79 -9.85 -20.96
CA LEU A 20 0.33 -9.27 -19.69
C LEU A 20 -0.37 -10.29 -18.79
N ILE A 21 -1.23 -11.15 -19.35
CA ILE A 21 -1.90 -12.22 -18.59
C ILE A 21 -0.87 -13.16 -17.97
N SER A 22 0.14 -13.54 -18.76
CA SER A 22 1.22 -14.40 -18.29
C SER A 22 2.11 -13.68 -17.27
N PHE A 23 2.46 -12.42 -17.51
CA PHE A 23 3.33 -11.63 -16.66
C PHE A 23 2.70 -11.36 -15.28
N LEU A 24 1.42 -11.00 -15.26
CA LEU A 24 0.67 -10.76 -14.03
C LEU A 24 0.15 -12.06 -13.38
N ASN A 25 0.40 -13.20 -14.00
CA ASN A 25 -0.10 -14.51 -13.58
C ASN A 25 -1.58 -14.48 -13.20
N ILE A 26 -2.40 -13.91 -14.10
CA ILE A 26 -3.84 -13.65 -13.86
C ILE A 26 -4.61 -14.94 -13.55
N GLN A 27 -4.12 -16.11 -14.00
CA GLN A 27 -4.76 -17.39 -13.67
C GLN A 27 -4.76 -17.69 -12.17
N GLU A 28 -3.77 -17.18 -11.42
CA GLU A 28 -3.66 -17.33 -9.96
C GLU A 28 -4.18 -16.10 -9.21
N PHE A 29 -4.91 -15.21 -9.87
CA PHE A 29 -5.47 -14.04 -9.22
C PHE A 29 -6.47 -14.42 -8.13
N GLU A 30 -6.24 -13.88 -6.95
CA GLU A 30 -7.09 -14.02 -5.77
C GLU A 30 -7.19 -12.68 -5.04
N TYR A 31 -8.31 -12.48 -4.36
CA TYR A 31 -8.46 -11.41 -3.40
C TYR A 31 -9.23 -11.89 -2.18
N ARG A 32 -9.03 -11.20 -1.06
CA ARG A 32 -9.73 -11.49 0.20
C ARG A 32 -9.94 -10.23 1.02
N GLY A 33 -10.87 -10.31 1.97
CA GLY A 33 -10.98 -9.33 3.05
C GLY A 33 -9.93 -9.55 4.14
N LEU A 34 -9.93 -8.67 5.13
CA LEU A 34 -9.11 -8.81 6.32
C LEU A 34 -9.57 -10.00 7.19
N THR A 35 -8.62 -10.71 7.79
CA THR A 35 -8.91 -11.72 8.80
C THR A 35 -9.23 -11.08 10.15
N HIS A 36 -9.85 -11.84 11.06
CA HIS A 36 -10.03 -11.39 12.45
C HIS A 36 -8.70 -11.02 13.13
N GLY A 37 -7.62 -11.76 12.85
CA GLY A 37 -6.31 -11.46 13.41
C GLY A 37 -5.70 -10.17 12.87
N GLU A 38 -5.85 -9.92 11.57
CA GLU A 38 -5.44 -8.67 10.92
C GLU A 38 -6.21 -7.46 11.44
N ILE A 39 -7.52 -7.60 11.62
CA ILE A 39 -8.36 -6.56 12.23
C ILE A 39 -7.91 -6.30 13.67
N ALA A 40 -7.65 -7.35 14.46
CA ALA A 40 -7.22 -7.19 15.84
C ALA A 40 -5.90 -6.42 15.97
N ILE A 41 -4.87 -6.76 15.17
CA ILE A 41 -3.61 -6.00 15.19
C ILE A 41 -3.79 -4.57 14.67
N ALA A 42 -4.66 -4.36 13.69
CA ALA A 42 -4.96 -3.04 13.15
C ALA A 42 -5.69 -2.16 14.17
N GLN A 43 -6.71 -2.70 14.85
CA GLN A 43 -7.47 -2.00 15.89
C GLN A 43 -6.58 -1.57 17.06
N SER A 44 -5.51 -2.31 17.37
CA SER A 44 -4.54 -1.89 18.39
C SER A 44 -3.83 -0.57 18.06
N VAL A 45 -3.81 -0.18 16.78
CA VAL A 45 -3.17 1.04 16.27
C VAL A 45 -4.20 2.09 15.87
N PHE A 46 -5.18 1.70 15.05
CA PHE A 46 -6.13 2.62 14.42
C PHE A 46 -7.51 2.64 15.10
N GLY A 47 -7.76 1.77 16.09
CA GLY A 47 -9.07 1.67 16.73
C GLY A 47 -10.17 1.44 15.69
N GLU A 48 -11.23 2.23 15.74
CA GLU A 48 -12.35 2.18 14.80
C GLU A 48 -12.23 3.20 13.64
N LEU A 49 -11.04 3.78 13.42
CA LEU A 49 -10.85 4.81 12.40
C LEU A 49 -10.88 4.27 10.96
N ILE A 50 -10.64 2.97 10.78
CA ILE A 50 -10.68 2.30 9.47
C ILE A 50 -11.97 1.49 9.36
N HIS A 51 -12.68 1.62 8.24
CA HIS A 51 -13.79 0.71 7.91
C HIS A 51 -13.23 -0.63 7.39
N TYR A 52 -12.83 -1.51 8.31
CA TYR A 52 -12.10 -2.75 8.00
C TYR A 52 -12.83 -3.69 7.03
N SER A 53 -14.17 -3.70 7.04
CA SER A 53 -14.99 -4.53 6.16
C SER A 53 -14.90 -4.13 4.68
N GLU A 54 -14.47 -2.90 4.39
CA GLU A 54 -14.30 -2.41 3.02
C GLU A 54 -12.95 -2.78 2.42
N VAL A 55 -11.97 -3.11 3.27
CA VAL A 55 -10.59 -3.35 2.87
C VAL A 55 -10.45 -4.71 2.20
N LYS A 56 -9.89 -4.71 0.99
CA LYS A 56 -9.51 -5.93 0.28
C LYS A 56 -8.00 -5.99 0.07
N ILE A 57 -7.48 -7.21 0.02
CA ILE A 57 -6.09 -7.50 -0.32
C ILE A 57 -6.11 -8.29 -1.63
N PHE A 58 -5.44 -7.76 -2.64
CA PHE A 58 -5.30 -8.33 -3.97
C PHE A 58 -3.88 -8.87 -4.15
N ASN A 59 -3.75 -10.10 -4.62
CA ASN A 59 -2.45 -10.73 -4.89
C ASN A 59 -1.86 -10.32 -6.25
N ILE A 60 -2.13 -9.11 -6.70
CA ILE A 60 -1.66 -8.58 -7.99
C ILE A 60 -0.99 -7.23 -7.74
N PRO A 61 0.10 -6.90 -8.44
CA PRO A 61 0.67 -5.56 -8.37
C PRO A 61 -0.33 -4.52 -8.88
N TYR A 62 -0.35 -3.35 -8.24
CA TYR A 62 -1.12 -2.18 -8.68
C TYR A 62 -0.50 -1.54 -9.92
N LEU A 63 0.84 -1.54 -10.02
CA LEU A 63 1.58 -1.02 -11.17
C LEU A 63 2.38 -2.14 -11.84
N PRO A 64 2.47 -2.21 -13.18
CA PRO A 64 3.24 -3.25 -13.87
C PRO A 64 4.72 -3.32 -13.46
N TRP A 65 5.29 -2.22 -12.99
CA TRP A 65 6.68 -2.10 -12.52
C TRP A 65 6.80 -2.07 -10.99
N GLN A 66 5.74 -2.41 -10.25
CA GLN A 66 5.80 -2.53 -8.80
C GLN A 66 6.78 -3.64 -8.43
N PRO A 67 7.84 -3.36 -7.64
CA PRO A 67 8.76 -4.40 -7.19
C PRO A 67 8.05 -5.46 -6.35
N GLU A 68 8.51 -6.72 -6.44
CA GLU A 68 7.83 -7.85 -5.76
C GLU A 68 7.64 -7.65 -4.25
N ASN A 69 8.60 -6.98 -3.60
CA ASN A 69 8.64 -6.80 -2.15
C ASN A 69 7.95 -5.49 -1.68
N ILE A 70 7.30 -4.77 -2.59
CA ILE A 70 6.59 -3.51 -2.28
C ILE A 70 5.10 -3.77 -2.24
N PHE A 71 4.47 -3.22 -1.20
CA PHE A 71 3.04 -3.24 -1.01
C PHE A 71 2.54 -1.84 -1.37
N ILE A 72 1.35 -1.72 -1.95
CA ILE A 72 0.77 -0.41 -2.30
C ILE A 72 -0.70 -0.39 -1.90
N ALA A 73 -1.11 0.65 -1.17
CA ALA A 73 -2.49 0.87 -0.77
C ALA A 73 -3.07 2.20 -1.32
N PRO A 74 -3.44 2.26 -2.62
CA PRO A 74 -3.72 3.53 -3.29
C PRO A 74 -5.17 4.00 -3.20
N ASN A 75 -6.10 3.07 -2.95
CA ASN A 75 -7.54 3.28 -3.15
C ASN A 75 -8.39 2.57 -2.08
N GLY A 76 -7.85 2.45 -0.87
CA GLY A 76 -8.49 1.74 0.24
C GLY A 76 -8.33 0.21 0.21
N ASN A 77 -7.64 -0.31 -0.80
CA ASN A 77 -7.29 -1.72 -0.91
C ASN A 77 -5.77 -1.89 -0.97
N LEU A 78 -5.29 -3.06 -0.56
CA LEU A 78 -3.89 -3.42 -0.55
C LEU A 78 -3.55 -4.29 -1.76
N TYR A 79 -2.48 -3.95 -2.47
CA TYR A 79 -1.99 -4.68 -3.64
C TYR A 79 -0.60 -5.22 -3.35
N VAL A 80 -0.45 -6.54 -3.41
CA VAL A 80 0.79 -7.24 -3.08
C VAL A 80 1.15 -8.21 -4.20
N HIS A 81 2.44 -8.45 -4.37
CA HIS A 81 2.88 -9.52 -5.26
C HIS A 81 2.44 -10.89 -4.71
N GLN A 82 2.08 -11.83 -5.59
CA GLN A 82 1.59 -13.18 -5.22
C GLN A 82 2.48 -13.89 -4.19
N LYS A 83 3.80 -13.76 -4.37
CA LYS A 83 4.84 -14.29 -3.45
C LYS A 83 4.68 -13.85 -1.98
N TYR A 84 4.14 -12.66 -1.74
CA TYR A 84 3.93 -12.11 -0.40
C TYR A 84 2.45 -12.05 -0.01
N PHE A 85 1.56 -12.64 -0.82
CA PHE A 85 0.16 -12.80 -0.46
C PHE A 85 0.03 -13.84 0.64
N SER A 86 -0.31 -13.37 1.84
CA SER A 86 -0.52 -14.25 3.01
C SER A 86 -2.00 -14.54 3.19
N LYS A 87 -2.32 -15.70 3.77
CA LYS A 87 -3.68 -16.00 4.25
C LYS A 87 -4.05 -15.18 5.49
N ASP A 88 -3.05 -14.75 6.26
CA ASP A 88 -3.23 -14.02 7.52
C ASP A 88 -1.92 -13.32 7.92
N TYR A 89 -1.81 -12.01 7.67
CA TYR A 89 -0.60 -11.22 7.98
C TYR A 89 -0.31 -11.17 9.48
N SER A 90 -1.34 -11.29 10.34
CA SER A 90 -1.16 -11.33 11.81
C SER A 90 -0.34 -12.52 12.30
N LYS A 91 -0.21 -13.56 11.47
CA LYS A 91 0.58 -14.78 11.77
C LYS A 91 1.94 -14.79 11.09
N CYS A 92 2.28 -13.76 10.33
CA CYS A 92 3.56 -13.66 9.65
C CYS A 92 4.66 -13.17 10.59
N SER A 93 5.88 -13.00 10.07
CA SER A 93 6.98 -12.38 10.83
C SER A 93 6.60 -10.97 11.29
N ILE A 94 7.22 -10.51 12.39
CA ILE A 94 6.99 -9.15 12.91
C ILE A 94 7.27 -8.08 11.85
N GLY A 95 8.26 -8.30 10.98
CA GLY A 95 8.57 -7.40 9.87
C GLY A 95 7.37 -7.26 8.93
N LEU A 96 6.75 -8.37 8.53
CA LEU A 96 5.61 -8.34 7.61
C LEU A 96 4.33 -7.82 8.29
N GLN A 97 4.10 -8.14 9.56
CA GLN A 97 3.04 -7.53 10.36
C GLN A 97 3.19 -6.01 10.41
N SER A 98 4.40 -5.53 10.67
CA SER A 98 4.68 -4.09 10.80
C SER A 98 4.57 -3.36 9.46
N LEU A 99 4.95 -3.99 8.34
CA LEU A 99 4.73 -3.48 7.00
C LEU A 99 3.23 -3.42 6.68
N PHE A 100 2.47 -4.47 7.00
CA PHE A 100 1.03 -4.49 6.81
C PHE A 100 0.34 -3.33 7.56
N ILE A 101 0.73 -3.06 8.82
CA ILE A 101 0.24 -1.90 9.58
C ILE A 101 0.60 -0.57 8.92
N HIS A 102 1.82 -0.42 8.38
CA HIS A 102 2.22 0.78 7.63
C HIS A 102 1.25 1.02 6.47
N GLU A 103 0.96 0.00 5.67
CA GLU A 103 0.05 0.12 4.52
C GLU A 103 -1.40 0.42 4.92
N LEU A 104 -1.87 -0.07 6.08
CA LEU A 104 -3.19 0.29 6.59
C LEU A 104 -3.30 1.79 6.94
N ALA A 105 -2.19 2.47 7.25
CA ALA A 105 -2.21 3.92 7.42
C ALA A 105 -2.57 4.64 6.10
N HIS A 106 -2.12 4.12 4.96
CA HIS A 106 -2.52 4.65 3.65
C HIS A 106 -3.99 4.37 3.33
N ILE A 107 -4.53 3.24 3.77
CA ILE A 107 -5.98 2.96 3.68
C ILE A 107 -6.77 3.97 4.51
N LEU A 108 -6.35 4.25 5.74
CA LEU A 108 -6.97 5.29 6.57
C LEU A 108 -6.92 6.66 5.88
N GLN A 109 -5.75 7.04 5.35
CA GLN A 109 -5.57 8.28 4.60
C GLN A 109 -6.54 8.36 3.42
N PHE A 110 -6.68 7.29 2.65
CA PHE A 110 -7.64 7.21 1.55
C PHE A 110 -9.08 7.38 2.03
N GLN A 111 -9.49 6.67 3.09
CA GLN A 111 -10.84 6.81 3.68
C GLN A 111 -11.10 8.23 4.22
N GLN A 112 -10.04 8.97 4.57
CA GLN A 112 -10.09 10.39 4.93
C GLN A 112 -9.94 11.35 3.72
N ASN A 113 -10.16 10.86 2.50
CA ASN A 113 -10.09 11.61 1.25
C ASN A 113 -8.69 12.17 0.89
N THR A 114 -7.62 11.56 1.40
CA THR A 114 -6.26 11.86 0.94
C THR A 114 -5.95 11.10 -0.35
N ASN A 115 -5.51 11.82 -1.38
CA ASN A 115 -4.97 11.19 -2.59
C ASN A 115 -3.55 10.65 -2.33
N VAL A 116 -3.48 9.40 -1.86
CA VAL A 116 -2.23 8.72 -1.48
C VAL A 116 -1.25 8.66 -2.64
N ILE A 117 -1.72 8.28 -3.84
CA ILE A 117 -0.86 8.18 -5.04
C ILE A 117 -0.21 9.53 -5.38
N VAL A 118 -0.99 10.61 -5.43
CA VAL A 118 -0.46 11.93 -5.79
C VAL A 118 0.51 12.41 -4.73
N LYS A 119 0.17 12.29 -3.44
CA LYS A 119 1.08 12.72 -2.37
C LYS A 119 2.36 11.88 -2.33
N GLY A 120 2.27 10.56 -2.51
CA GLY A 120 3.42 9.66 -2.58
C GLY A 120 4.32 9.99 -3.76
N ALA A 121 3.73 10.24 -4.93
CA ALA A 121 4.48 10.67 -6.12
C ALA A 121 5.21 12.01 -5.90
N ILE A 122 4.57 12.99 -5.26
CA ILE A 122 5.20 14.28 -4.92
C ILE A 122 6.40 14.06 -3.97
N LEU A 123 6.25 13.22 -2.95
CA LEU A 123 7.34 12.91 -2.01
C LEU A 123 8.50 12.20 -2.71
N GLN A 124 8.20 11.23 -3.58
CA GLN A 124 9.21 10.51 -4.34
C GLN A 124 9.94 11.43 -5.33
N LEU A 125 9.22 12.36 -5.97
CA LEU A 125 9.83 13.38 -6.83
C LEU A 125 10.75 14.30 -6.02
N GLY A 126 10.31 14.78 -4.85
CA GLY A 126 11.14 15.59 -3.96
C GLY A 126 12.41 14.86 -3.50
N TYR A 127 12.31 13.56 -3.20
CA TYR A 127 13.46 12.71 -2.89
C TYR A 127 14.48 12.69 -4.03
N TYR A 128 14.05 12.46 -5.27
CA TYR A 128 14.98 12.40 -6.40
C TYR A 128 15.51 13.76 -6.85
N LEU A 129 14.66 14.80 -6.89
CA LEU A 129 15.05 16.16 -7.28
C LEU A 129 16.00 16.82 -6.29
N SER A 130 15.94 16.42 -5.01
CA SER A 130 16.92 16.85 -3.99
C SER A 130 18.24 16.07 -4.05
N PHE A 131 18.47 15.26 -5.09
CA PHE A 131 19.60 14.32 -5.17
C PHE A 131 19.70 13.43 -3.92
N LYS A 132 18.55 13.00 -3.38
CA LYS A 132 18.40 12.16 -2.19
C LYS A 132 18.82 12.81 -0.87
N GLN A 133 18.99 14.14 -0.83
CA GLN A 133 19.26 14.86 0.42
C GLN A 133 18.02 14.96 1.32
N TYR A 134 16.84 15.18 0.72
CA TYR A 134 15.57 15.10 1.42
C TYR A 134 15.10 13.65 1.44
N ASN A 135 14.83 13.09 2.63
CA ASN A 135 14.29 11.73 2.78
C ASN A 135 12.88 11.77 3.39
N PRO A 136 11.81 11.50 2.62
CA PRO A 136 10.44 11.60 3.11
C PRO A 136 10.11 10.56 4.19
N TYR A 137 10.85 9.45 4.23
CA TYR A 137 10.71 8.37 5.22
C TYR A 137 11.43 8.67 6.54
N ARG A 138 12.37 9.63 6.55
CA ARG A 138 13.05 10.00 7.79
C ARG A 138 12.13 10.89 8.61
N TYR A 139 11.69 10.39 9.76
CA TYR A 139 10.95 11.18 10.74
C TYR A 139 11.63 11.11 12.11
N GLN A 140 11.33 12.11 12.93
CA GLN A 140 11.63 12.11 14.35
C GLN A 140 10.31 12.32 15.08
N PHE A 141 10.07 11.53 16.11
CA PHE A 141 8.91 11.72 16.97
C PHE A 141 9.07 13.03 17.77
N ILE A 142 8.12 13.94 17.60
CA ILE A 142 8.10 15.24 18.30
C ILE A 142 6.91 15.26 19.25
N VAL A 143 7.17 15.45 20.54
CA VAL A 143 6.12 15.55 21.58
C VAL A 143 5.21 16.73 21.27
N GLY A 144 3.89 16.49 21.29
CA GLY A 144 2.88 17.51 21.01
C GLY A 144 2.59 17.74 19.53
N LYS A 145 3.40 17.22 18.61
CA LYS A 145 3.11 17.26 17.17
C LYS A 145 2.01 16.24 16.84
N LYS A 146 0.94 16.70 16.20
CA LYS A 146 -0.23 15.88 15.84
C LYS A 146 0.10 14.95 14.68
N PHE A 147 -0.63 13.83 14.60
CA PHE A 147 -0.44 12.81 13.56
C PHE A 147 -0.58 13.39 12.13
N ASN A 148 -1.57 14.25 11.91
CA ASN A 148 -1.83 14.85 10.59
C ASN A 148 -0.80 15.92 10.16
N GLU A 149 0.13 16.32 11.04
CA GLU A 149 1.22 17.25 10.72
C GLU A 149 2.47 16.54 10.18
N TYR A 150 2.46 15.21 10.14
CA TYR A 150 3.47 14.40 9.45
C TYR A 150 3.06 14.15 8.00
N ASN A 151 4.03 13.96 7.10
CA ASN A 151 3.69 13.58 5.72
C ASN A 151 3.15 12.14 5.67
N ILE A 152 2.58 11.73 4.54
CA ILE A 152 1.85 10.44 4.46
C ILE A 152 2.73 9.20 4.71
N GLU A 153 4.01 9.22 4.32
CA GLU A 153 4.95 8.13 4.55
C GLU A 153 5.39 8.08 6.02
N GLN A 154 5.61 9.25 6.61
CA GLN A 154 5.91 9.38 8.04
C GLN A 154 4.74 8.93 8.91
N GLN A 155 3.50 9.20 8.49
CA GLN A 155 2.30 8.70 9.15
C GLN A 155 2.24 7.16 9.12
N GLY A 156 2.58 6.54 7.99
CA GLY A 156 2.71 5.07 7.90
C GLY A 156 3.78 4.53 8.84
N ASP A 157 4.95 5.19 8.89
CA ASP A 157 6.05 4.81 9.78
C ASP A 157 5.71 5.00 11.26
N ILE A 158 4.96 6.04 11.62
CA ILE A 158 4.42 6.24 12.97
C ILE A 158 3.45 5.11 13.32
N ALA A 159 2.53 4.73 12.43
CA ALA A 159 1.61 3.61 12.67
C ALA A 159 2.38 2.30 12.92
N ARG A 160 3.40 2.01 12.11
CA ARG A 160 4.31 0.88 12.30
C ARG A 160 5.00 0.93 13.67
N ASP A 161 5.52 2.08 14.07
CA ASP A 161 6.26 2.23 15.32
C ASP A 161 5.36 2.21 16.56
N ILE A 162 4.10 2.64 16.45
CA ILE A 162 3.05 2.44 17.48
C ILE A 162 2.82 0.95 17.69
N PHE A 163 2.62 0.19 16.61
CA PHE A 163 2.44 -1.26 16.67
C PHE A 163 3.63 -1.97 17.35
N LEU A 164 4.85 -1.53 17.03
CA LEU A 164 6.09 -2.02 17.64
C LEU A 164 6.35 -1.46 19.04
N LYS A 165 5.44 -0.67 19.61
CA LYS A 165 5.54 -0.05 20.95
C LYS A 165 6.77 0.86 21.13
N LYS A 166 7.23 1.49 20.07
CA LYS A 166 8.38 2.43 20.11
C LYS A 166 7.97 3.86 20.43
N VAL A 167 6.73 4.23 20.10
CA VAL A 167 6.16 5.58 20.32
C VAL A 167 4.74 5.45 20.87
N PRO A 168 4.22 6.45 21.60
CA PRO A 168 2.84 6.44 22.07
C PRO A 168 1.86 6.52 20.90
N ASN A 169 0.66 5.96 21.08
CA ASN A 169 -0.39 6.02 20.06
C ASN A 169 -0.97 7.43 19.97
N ILE A 170 -0.45 8.23 19.05
CA ILE A 170 -0.93 9.58 18.72
C ILE A 170 -2.00 9.60 17.62
N ILE A 171 -2.30 8.46 17.00
CA ILE A 171 -3.33 8.34 15.96
C ILE A 171 -4.72 8.45 16.60
N LEU A 172 -4.88 7.86 17.79
CA LEU A 172 -6.14 7.90 18.55
C LEU A 172 -6.31 9.16 19.41
N GLN A 173 -5.30 10.05 19.43
CA GLN A 173 -5.36 11.30 20.17
C GLN A 173 -5.97 12.38 19.27
N LYS A 174 -7.06 13.02 19.74
CA LYS A 174 -7.73 14.13 19.05
C LYS A 174 -6.99 15.45 19.23
#